data_AF-A0AAW1XNK4-F1
#
_entry.id   AF-A0AAW1XNK4-F1
#
_cell.length_a   1.000
_cell.length_b   1.000
_cell.length_c   1.000
_cell.angle_alpha   90.00
_cell.angle_beta   90.00
_cell.angle_gamma   90.00
#
_symmetry.space_group_name_H-M   'P 1'
#
loop_
_entity.id
_entity.type
_entity.pdbx_description
1 polymer ?
#
loop_
_entity_poly.entity_id
_entity_poly.type
_entity_poly.pdbx_seq_one_letter_code
_entity_poly.pdbx_strand_id
1 'polypeptide(L)' 'MLNSELLYVYQVSPSFISKQASDLQCKQISPFVDTLCGRYPSINFLKVDIEESPAVANTENVKIVPTFKIYKMVAG' A
#
# COMPACT_ATOMS: atom_id res chain seq x y z
N MET A 1 14.94 -9.14 17.90
CA MET A 1 13.61 -9.72 17.57
C MET A 1 13.13 -9.02 16.32
N LEU A 2 12.73 -9.80 15.32
CA LEU A 2 12.79 -9.46 13.90
C LEU A 2 11.90 -8.26 13.52
N ASN A 3 12.52 -7.25 12.91
CA ASN A 3 11.82 -6.17 12.22
C ASN A 3 11.22 -6.73 10.93
N SER A 4 9.93 -7.05 10.93
CA SER A 4 9.18 -7.41 9.73
C SER A 4 8.51 -6.15 9.15
N GLU A 5 8.83 -5.79 7.91
CA GLU A 5 8.24 -4.64 7.22
C GLU A 5 7.03 -5.06 6.36
N LEU A 6 5.83 -4.59 6.67
CA LEU A 6 4.66 -4.82 5.81
C LEU A 6 4.48 -3.63 4.84
N LEU A 7 5.00 -3.74 3.61
CA LEU A 7 4.82 -2.68 2.59
C LEU A 7 3.38 -2.61 2.08
N TYR A 8 2.66 -1.59 2.52
CA TYR A 8 1.25 -1.39 2.22
C TYR A 8 1.01 -0.57 0.92
N VAL A 9 1.04 -1.19 -0.25
CA VAL A 9 0.96 -0.44 -1.54
C VAL A 9 -0.46 0.06 -1.89
N TYR A 10 -0.84 1.18 -1.29
CA TYR A 10 -2.10 1.85 -1.57
C TYR A 10 -2.00 2.88 -2.71
N GLN A 11 -2.63 2.63 -3.85
CA GLN A 11 -2.80 3.64 -4.91
C GLN A 11 -3.90 4.65 -4.61
N VAL A 12 -3.78 5.80 -5.26
CA VAL A 12 -4.90 6.63 -5.74
C VAL A 12 -4.66 6.87 -7.24
N SER A 13 -5.40 6.25 -8.18
CA SER A 13 -5.29 6.53 -9.64
C SER A 13 -6.24 5.70 -10.56
N PRO A 14 -6.31 5.82 -11.92
CA PRO A 14 -6.23 6.95 -12.89
C PRO A 14 -7.43 6.95 -13.89
N SER A 15 -7.57 8.02 -14.71
CA SER A 15 -8.49 8.21 -15.86
C SER A 15 -10.00 7.99 -15.63
N PHE A 16 -10.82 8.83 -16.28
CA PHE A 16 -12.13 9.30 -15.77
C PHE A 16 -13.17 8.22 -15.38
N ILE A 17 -13.12 7.00 -15.95
CA ILE A 17 -14.10 5.95 -15.64
C ILE A 17 -13.58 4.96 -14.59
N SER A 18 -12.31 4.54 -14.63
CA SER A 18 -11.73 3.62 -13.63
C SER A 18 -11.37 4.29 -12.31
N LYS A 19 -11.07 5.60 -12.31
CA LYS A 19 -10.65 6.35 -11.11
C LYS A 19 -11.66 6.33 -9.97
N GLN A 20 -12.96 6.39 -10.29
CA GLN A 20 -13.96 6.62 -9.26
C GLN A 20 -14.14 5.39 -8.35
N ALA A 21 -14.09 4.18 -8.91
CA ALA A 21 -14.24 2.93 -8.16
C ALA A 21 -12.99 2.56 -7.36
N SER A 22 -11.79 2.73 -7.93
CA SER A 22 -10.53 2.51 -7.22
C SER A 22 -10.36 3.51 -6.07
N ASP A 23 -10.62 4.80 -6.30
CA ASP A 23 -10.54 5.83 -5.26
C ASP A 23 -11.50 5.55 -4.10
N LEU A 24 -12.70 5.01 -4.38
CA LEU A 24 -13.67 4.62 -3.35
C LEU A 24 -13.17 3.45 -2.50
N GLN A 25 -12.69 2.37 -3.13
CA GLN A 25 -12.16 1.21 -2.42
C GLN A 25 -10.95 1.58 -1.57
N CYS A 26 -10.07 2.42 -2.13
CA CYS A 26 -8.94 2.98 -1.45
C CYS A 26 -9.44 3.78 -0.22
N LYS A 27 -10.33 4.75 -0.39
CA LYS A 27 -10.86 5.55 0.75
C LYS A 27 -11.49 4.68 1.85
N GLN A 28 -12.15 3.58 1.48
CA GLN A 28 -12.76 2.66 2.44
C GLN A 28 -11.74 1.85 3.24
N ILE A 29 -10.60 1.47 2.63
CA ILE A 29 -9.62 0.60 3.29
C ILE A 29 -8.57 1.37 4.11
N SER A 30 -8.31 2.65 3.79
CA SER A 30 -7.33 3.48 4.51
C SER A 30 -7.55 3.47 6.03
N PRO A 31 -8.77 3.71 6.57
CA PRO A 31 -8.98 3.74 8.02
C PRO A 31 -8.69 2.41 8.72
N PHE A 32 -8.91 1.29 8.02
CA PHE A 32 -8.61 -0.04 8.56
C PHE A 32 -7.10 -0.20 8.76
N VAL A 33 -6.30 0.33 7.83
CA VAL A 33 -4.85 0.21 7.84
C VAL A 33 -4.23 1.18 8.84
N ASP A 34 -4.77 2.40 8.92
CA ASP A 34 -4.38 3.38 9.94
C ASP A 34 -4.59 2.80 11.35
N THR A 35 -5.67 2.01 11.54
CA THR A 35 -5.91 1.26 12.78
C THR A 35 -4.83 0.19 13.03
N LEU A 36 -4.38 -0.51 11.99
CA LEU A 36 -3.31 -1.51 12.10
C LEU A 36 -1.95 -0.86 12.41
N CYS A 37 -1.64 0.31 11.84
CA CYS A 37 -0.45 1.09 12.15
C CYS A 37 -0.36 1.40 13.65
N GLY A 38 -1.46 1.88 14.23
CA GLY A 38 -1.53 2.16 15.67
C GLY A 38 -1.45 0.90 16.54
N ARG A 39 -2.00 -0.22 16.07
CA ARG A 39 -2.03 -1.50 16.79
C ARG A 39 -0.69 -2.24 16.77
N TYR A 40 0.10 -2.09 15.69
CA TYR A 40 1.33 -2.85 15.47
C TYR A 40 2.52 -1.92 15.18
N PRO A 41 3.04 -1.19 16.20
CA PRO A 41 4.09 -0.19 16.02
C PRO A 41 5.46 -0.78 15.64
N SER A 42 5.66 -2.09 15.82
CA SER A 42 6.87 -2.80 15.38
C SER A 42 6.86 -3.19 13.89
N ILE A 43 5.76 -2.90 13.20
CA ILE A 43 5.61 -3.15 11.77
C ILE A 43 5.68 -1.82 11.04
N ASN A 44 6.53 -1.74 10.02
CA ASN A 44 6.56 -0.60 9.12
C ASN A 44 5.42 -0.75 8.12
N PHE A 45 4.49 0.20 8.13
CA PHE A 45 3.45 0.36 7.11
C PHE A 45 3.82 1.51 6.19
N LEU A 46 3.85 1.26 4.89
CA LEU A 46 4.30 2.21 3.88
C LEU A 46 3.20 2.40 2.86
N LYS A 47 2.58 3.58 2.83
CA LYS A 47 1.57 3.99 1.84
C LYS A 47 2.27 4.54 0.59
N VAL A 48 1.93 4.06 -0.60
CA VAL A 48 2.63 4.42 -1.84
C VAL A 48 1.66 4.94 -2.89
N ASP A 49 1.68 6.26 -3.14
CA ASP A 49 0.97 6.84 -4.27
C ASP A 49 1.70 6.48 -5.59
N ILE A 50 1.02 5.76 -6.48
CA ILE A 50 1.64 5.29 -7.74
C ILE A 50 1.82 6.40 -8.78
N GLU A 51 1.10 7.53 -8.64
CA GLU A 51 1.26 8.69 -9.52
C GLU A 51 2.48 9.50 -9.09
N GLU A 52 2.70 9.63 -7.79
CA GLU A 52 3.89 10.29 -7.24
C GLU A 52 5.13 9.39 -7.34
N SER A 53 4.94 8.06 -7.32
CA SER A 53 6.03 7.06 -7.30
C SER A 53 5.87 5.94 -8.35
N PRO A 54 5.83 6.25 -9.65
CA PRO A 54 5.60 5.27 -10.71
C PRO A 54 6.70 4.20 -10.79
N ALA A 55 7.93 4.55 -10.41
CA ALA A 55 9.05 3.58 -10.35
C ALA A 55 8.78 2.45 -9.35
N VAL A 56 8.21 2.78 -8.18
CA VAL A 56 7.85 1.79 -7.15
C VAL A 56 6.72 0.91 -7.67
N ALA A 57 5.68 1.51 -8.27
CA ALA A 57 4.57 0.75 -8.86
C ALA A 57 5.04 -0.25 -9.93
N ASN A 58 5.97 0.18 -10.79
CA ASN A 58 6.54 -0.67 -11.84
C ASN A 58 7.41 -1.80 -11.28
N THR A 59 8.36 -1.48 -10.38
CA THR A 59 9.19 -2.49 -9.72
C THR A 59 8.34 -3.51 -8.98
N GLU A 60 7.25 -3.03 -8.36
CA GLU A 60 6.31 -3.89 -7.65
C GLU A 60 5.24 -4.52 -8.53
N ASN A 61 5.25 -4.28 -9.84
CA ASN A 61 4.30 -4.84 -10.80
C ASN A 61 2.82 -4.62 -10.38
N VAL A 62 2.52 -3.42 -9.91
CA VAL A 62 1.18 -3.01 -9.48
C VAL A 62 0.34 -2.69 -10.72
N LYS A 63 -0.68 -3.51 -10.97
CA LYS A 63 -1.58 -3.37 -12.14
C LYS A 63 -2.99 -2.92 -11.79
N ILE A 64 -3.43 -3.21 -10.56
CA ILE A 64 -4.77 -2.94 -10.05
C ILE A 64 -4.66 -2.50 -8.61
N VAL A 65 -5.67 -1.80 -8.11
CA VAL A 65 -5.65 -1.31 -6.73
C VAL A 65 -7.00 -1.35 -6.04
N PRO A 66 -7.00 -1.39 -4.69
CA PRO A 66 -5.83 -1.43 -3.78
C PRO A 66 -5.01 -2.74 -3.91
N THR A 67 -3.68 -2.69 -3.70
CA THR A 67 -2.79 -3.86 -3.72
C THR A 67 -2.01 -3.94 -2.39
N PHE A 68 -1.87 -5.12 -1.82
CA PHE A 68 -1.23 -5.31 -0.53
C PHE A 68 -0.04 -6.22 -0.73
N LYS A 69 1.12 -5.79 -0.25
CA LYS A 69 2.33 -6.61 -0.28
C LYS A 69 2.90 -6.74 1.13
N ILE A 70 3.56 -7.85 1.38
CA ILE A 70 4.08 -8.18 2.71
C ILE A 70 5.51 -8.62 2.50
N TYR A 71 6.43 -7.94 3.16
CA TYR A 71 7.85 -8.25 3.09
C TYR A 71 8.27 -8.75 4.46
N LYS A 72 9.26 -9.64 4.44
CA LYS A 72 9.90 -10.07 5.66
C LYS A 72 11.37 -9.80 5.47
N MET A 73 11.93 -8.93 6.30
CA MET A 73 13.38 -8.81 6.37
C MET A 73 13.91 -10.14 6.89
N VAL A 74 14.68 -10.83 6.07
CA VAL A 74 15.48 -11.97 6.52
C VAL A 74 16.82 -11.39 6.93
N ALA A 75 17.07 -11.33 8.24
CA ALA A 75 18.40 -11.05 8.75
C ALA A 75 19.29 -12.25 8.41
N GLY A 76 20.35 -12.00 7.62
CA GLY A 76 21.39 -12.98 7.33
C GLY A 76 22.31 -13.22 8.51
#